data_AF-A0A939XID2-F1
#
_entry.id   AF-A0A939XID2-F1
#
_cell.length_a   1.000
_cell.length_b   1.000
_cell.length_c   1.000
_cell.angle_alpha   90.00
_cell.angle_beta   90.00
_cell.angle_gamma   90.00
#
_symmetry.space_group_name_H-M   'P 1'
#
loop_
_entity.id
_entity.type
_entity.pdbx_description
1 polymer ?
#
loop_
_entity_poly.entity_id
_entity_poly.type
_entity_poly.pdbx_seq_one_letter_code
_entity_poly.pdbx_strand_id
1 'polypeptide(L)'
;TSINVYYSGHVIDGITDNFLFDTNIADTARMYRRYNKDKSYTGLSVTYYKNPDDAISNNSLVDGFARAISEFKYGEEGVAFFSSSHGYEAEGSGKTIPAYSPLVFYIRTQEK
;
A
#
# COMPACT_ATOMS: atom_id res chain seq x y z
N THR A 1 -6.71 -7.03 16.82
CA THR A 1 -6.36 -5.63 17.14
C THR A 1 -6.22 -4.87 15.84
N SER A 2 -6.67 -3.63 15.76
CA SER A 2 -6.51 -2.81 14.55
C SER A 2 -5.36 -1.82 14.70
N ILE A 3 -4.69 -1.53 13.59
CA ILE A 3 -3.63 -0.55 13.48
C ILE A 3 -3.96 0.42 12.34
N ASN A 4 -3.78 1.72 12.59
CA ASN A 4 -3.95 2.74 11.56
C ASN A 4 -2.66 2.85 10.75
N VAL A 5 -2.79 2.72 9.44
CA VAL A 5 -1.68 2.71 8.48
C VAL A 5 -1.80 3.88 7.52
N TYR A 6 -0.72 4.62 7.35
CA TYR A 6 -0.54 5.63 6.32
C TYR A 6 0.39 5.09 5.24
N TYR A 7 0.05 5.30 3.97
CA TYR A 7 0.83 4.73 2.88
C TYR A 7 0.84 5.59 1.61
N SER A 8 1.86 5.38 0.79
CA SER A 8 1.85 5.71 -0.63
C SER A 8 2.27 4.51 -1.46
N GLY A 9 1.40 4.08 -2.37
CA GLY A 9 1.61 2.95 -3.26
C GLY A 9 2.00 3.44 -4.66
N HIS A 10 3.08 2.87 -5.19
CA HIS A 10 3.62 3.21 -6.48
C HIS A 10 3.85 1.98 -7.36
N VAL A 11 3.65 2.18 -8.67
CA VAL A 11 4.04 1.23 -9.71
C VAL A 11 5.47 1.53 -10.11
N ILE A 12 6.30 0.48 -10.15
CA ILE A 12 7.62 0.56 -10.76
C ILE A 12 7.51 -0.04 -12.16
N ASP A 13 7.13 0.80 -13.13
CA ASP A 13 7.35 0.50 -14.53
C ASP A 13 8.66 1.20 -14.94
N GLY A 14 9.54 0.52 -15.69
CA GLY A 14 10.86 1.06 -16.05
C GLY A 14 10.83 2.30 -16.96
N ILE A 15 9.70 3.00 -17.04
CA ILE A 15 9.40 4.16 -17.87
C ILE A 15 9.14 5.39 -17.00
N THR A 16 8.56 5.22 -15.80
CA THR A 16 8.22 6.32 -14.90
C THR A 16 8.97 6.20 -13.57
N ASP A 17 9.53 7.31 -13.08
CA ASP A 17 10.24 7.42 -11.80
C ASP A 17 9.31 7.28 -10.57
N ASN A 18 8.55 6.17 -10.47
CA ASN A 18 7.65 5.84 -9.34
C ASN A 18 6.24 6.44 -9.45
N PHE A 19 5.43 5.92 -10.38
CA PHE A 19 4.05 6.37 -10.60
C PHE A 19 3.16 6.11 -9.37
N LEU A 20 2.70 7.17 -8.69
CA LEU A 20 1.77 7.07 -7.56
C LEU A 20 0.37 6.64 -8.04
N PHE A 21 -0.05 5.44 -7.63
CA PHE A 21 -1.39 4.94 -7.94
C PHE A 21 -2.39 5.17 -6.81
N ASP A 22 -1.95 5.14 -5.55
CA ASP A 22 -2.83 5.39 -4.40
C ASP A 22 -2.07 5.90 -3.17
N THR A 23 -2.74 6.70 -2.34
CA THR A 23 -2.23 7.16 -1.04
C THR A 23 -3.37 7.70 -0.17
N ASN A 24 -3.28 7.49 1.14
CA ASN A 24 -4.13 8.15 2.14
C ASN A 24 -3.43 9.33 2.84
N ILE A 25 -2.31 9.83 2.30
CA ILE A 25 -1.57 10.98 2.81
C ILE A 25 -1.85 12.19 1.90
N ALA A 26 -2.50 13.23 2.44
CA ALA A 26 -2.96 14.39 1.67
C ALA A 26 -1.81 15.13 0.97
N ASP A 27 -0.70 15.34 1.66
CA ASP A 27 0.44 16.09 1.12
C ASP A 27 1.14 15.32 0.00
N THR A 28 1.30 14.00 0.16
CA THR A 28 1.79 13.12 -0.92
C THR A 28 0.84 13.18 -2.12
N ALA A 29 -0.48 13.11 -1.90
CA ALA A 29 -1.44 13.23 -3.00
C ALA A 29 -1.33 14.58 -3.74
N ARG A 30 -1.08 15.68 -3.02
CA ARG A 30 -0.86 17.00 -3.64
C ARG A 30 0.43 17.05 -4.43
N MET A 31 1.54 16.54 -3.87
CA MET A 31 2.85 16.49 -4.53
C MET A 31 2.78 15.79 -5.89
N TYR A 32 2.04 14.68 -5.97
CA TYR A 32 1.87 13.90 -7.19
C TYR A 32 0.66 14.34 -8.05
N ARG A 33 0.01 15.48 -7.72
CA ARG A 33 -1.17 16.00 -8.44
C ARG A 33 -2.33 14.99 -8.53
N ARG A 34 -2.48 14.16 -7.49
CA ARG A 34 -3.56 13.16 -7.29
C ARG A 34 -4.53 13.51 -6.17
N TYR A 35 -4.41 14.71 -5.59
CA TYR A 35 -5.30 15.15 -4.53
C TYR A 35 -6.75 15.21 -5.01
N ASN A 36 -7.65 14.58 -4.25
CA ASN A 36 -9.08 14.62 -4.47
C ASN A 36 -9.75 15.18 -3.21
N LYS A 37 -10.42 16.33 -3.34
CA LYS A 37 -11.12 17.00 -2.23
C LYS A 37 -12.21 16.14 -1.57
N ASP A 38 -12.75 15.16 -2.29
CA ASP A 38 -13.83 14.29 -1.83
C ASP A 38 -13.28 13.03 -1.13
N LYS A 39 -11.96 12.80 -1.15
CA LYS A 39 -11.30 11.68 -0.46
C LYS A 39 -10.94 12.05 0.98
N SER A 40 -11.25 11.15 1.91
CA SER A 40 -10.69 11.23 3.27
C SER A 40 -9.23 10.78 3.28
N TYR A 41 -8.34 11.65 3.74
CA TYR A 41 -6.92 11.35 3.92
C TYR A 41 -6.62 11.03 5.39
N THR A 42 -7.19 9.92 5.86
CA THR A 42 -7.05 9.41 7.22
C THR A 42 -6.36 8.05 7.23
N GLY A 43 -5.83 7.64 8.38
CA GLY A 43 -5.21 6.32 8.54
C GLY A 43 -6.16 5.20 8.14
N LEU A 44 -5.66 4.25 7.36
CA LEU A 44 -6.38 3.03 6.99
C LEU A 44 -6.37 2.11 8.21
N SER A 45 -7.53 1.83 8.78
CA SER A 45 -7.64 0.88 9.90
C SER A 45 -7.53 -0.54 9.35
N VAL A 46 -6.42 -1.21 9.65
CA VAL A 46 -6.13 -2.58 9.21
C VAL A 46 -6.20 -3.51 10.41
N THR A 47 -6.85 -4.66 10.26
CA THR A 47 -6.79 -5.71 11.28
C THR A 47 -5.40 -6.34 11.27
N TYR A 48 -4.69 -6.23 12.38
CA TYR A 48 -3.35 -6.77 12.54
C TYR A 48 -3.41 -8.28 12.80
N TYR A 49 -2.66 -9.02 11.99
CA TYR A 49 -2.38 -10.44 12.18
C TYR A 49 -0.88 -10.63 12.29
N LYS A 50 -0.45 -11.43 13.26
CA LYS A 50 0.97 -11.73 13.49
C LYS A 50 1.52 -12.70 12.44
N ASN A 51 0.68 -13.61 11.94
CA ASN A 51 1.05 -14.53 10.87
C ASN A 51 0.75 -13.86 9.51
N PRO A 52 1.73 -13.80 8.58
CA PRO A 52 1.52 -13.26 7.24
C PRO A 52 0.42 -13.93 6.43
N ASP A 53 0.28 -15.26 6.52
CA ASP A 53 -0.72 -16.03 5.77
C ASP A 53 -2.13 -15.72 6.25
N ASP A 54 -2.29 -15.51 7.56
CA ASP A 54 -3.55 -15.03 8.15
C ASP A 54 -3.84 -13.59 7.69
N ALA A 55 -2.81 -12.74 7.61
CA ALA A 55 -2.94 -11.37 7.14
C ALA A 55 -3.43 -11.31 5.69
N ILE A 56 -2.88 -12.16 4.82
CA ILE A 56 -3.27 -12.29 3.42
C ILE A 56 -4.71 -12.83 3.31
N SER A 57 -5.02 -13.92 4.01
CA SER A 57 -6.29 -14.63 3.83
C SER A 57 -7.49 -13.89 4.44
N ASN A 58 -7.28 -13.08 5.47
CA ASN A 58 -8.35 -12.45 6.26
C ASN A 58 -8.46 -10.94 6.07
N ASN A 59 -7.69 -10.33 5.17
CA ASN A 59 -7.84 -8.92 4.79
C ASN A 59 -8.22 -8.80 3.31
N SER A 60 -8.92 -7.71 2.96
CA SER A 60 -9.20 -7.34 1.56
C SER A 60 -8.07 -6.48 0.95
N LEU A 61 -6.85 -6.65 1.44
CA LEU A 61 -5.68 -5.89 1.00
C LEU A 61 -4.92 -6.71 -0.04
N VAL A 62 -4.10 -6.04 -0.86
CA VAL A 62 -3.19 -6.74 -1.76
C VAL A 62 -2.15 -7.53 -0.95
N ASP A 63 -1.88 -8.78 -1.34
CA ASP A 63 -1.15 -9.77 -0.55
C ASP A 63 0.19 -9.24 -0.02
N GLY A 64 0.99 -8.61 -0.88
CA GLY A 64 2.29 -8.05 -0.50
C GLY A 64 2.19 -6.95 0.55
N PHE A 65 1.11 -6.15 0.52
CA PHE A 65 0.85 -5.11 1.50
C PHE A 65 0.34 -5.70 2.83
N ALA A 66 -0.56 -6.70 2.78
CA ALA A 66 -1.04 -7.42 3.95
C ALA A 66 0.13 -8.11 4.69
N ARG A 67 0.98 -8.81 3.93
CA ARG A 67 2.21 -9.42 4.42
C ARG A 67 3.14 -8.40 5.05
N ALA A 68 3.38 -7.27 4.40
CA ALA A 68 4.23 -6.22 4.95
C ALA A 68 3.72 -5.71 6.30
N ILE A 69 2.42 -5.42 6.43
CA ILE A 69 1.84 -4.91 7.69
C ILE A 69 2.04 -5.89 8.85
N SER A 70 2.03 -7.21 8.61
CA SER A 70 2.26 -8.20 9.68
C SER A 70 3.64 -8.07 10.35
N GLU A 71 4.62 -7.52 9.63
CA GLU A 71 5.99 -7.30 10.11
C GLU A 71 6.19 -5.96 10.83
N PHE A 72 5.25 -5.02 10.69
CA PHE A 72 5.35 -3.69 11.30
C PHE A 72 4.81 -3.68 12.74
N LYS A 73 5.45 -2.88 13.60
CA LYS A 73 4.93 -2.49 14.93
C LYS A 73 4.28 -1.11 14.87
N TYR A 74 3.67 -0.69 15.98
CA TYR A 74 3.15 0.67 16.13
C TYR A 74 4.27 1.71 16.09
N GLY A 75 4.05 2.81 15.37
CA GLY A 75 5.01 3.89 15.18
C GLY A 75 6.21 3.57 14.28
N GLU A 76 6.18 2.46 13.55
CA GLU A 76 7.25 2.10 12.61
C GLU A 76 7.00 2.69 11.22
N GLU A 77 8.09 3.09 10.57
CA GLU A 77 8.13 3.51 9.17
C GLU A 77 9.01 2.54 8.37
N GLY A 78 8.63 2.26 7.14
CA GLY A 78 9.37 1.32 6.30
C GLY A 78 8.87 1.28 4.86
N VAL A 79 9.55 0.47 4.05
CA VAL A 79 9.26 0.30 2.63
C VAL A 79 9.01 -1.17 2.35
N ALA A 80 7.89 -1.47 1.71
CA ALA A 80 7.55 -2.79 1.22
C ALA A 80 7.67 -2.82 -0.30
N PHE A 81 8.51 -3.72 -0.81
CA PHE A 81 8.68 -3.94 -2.25
C PHE A 81 8.37 -5.40 -2.56
N PHE A 82 7.53 -5.63 -3.57
CA PHE A 82 7.14 -6.98 -3.97
C PHE A 82 6.82 -7.09 -5.46
N SER A 83 7.04 -8.29 -5.98
CA SER A 83 6.73 -8.68 -7.36
C SER A 83 5.22 -8.68 -7.61
N SER A 84 4.83 -8.67 -8.88
CA SER A 84 3.42 -8.74 -9.27
C SER A 84 2.69 -9.97 -8.72
N SER A 85 3.41 -11.06 -8.40
CA SER A 85 2.85 -12.28 -7.79
C SER A 85 2.28 -12.10 -6.39
N HIS A 86 2.68 -11.04 -5.69
CA HIS A 86 2.06 -10.62 -4.43
C HIS A 86 1.24 -9.33 -4.63
N GLY A 87 0.96 -9.00 -5.89
CA GLY A 87 0.32 -7.78 -6.35
C GLY A 87 -0.93 -8.11 -7.16
N TYR A 88 -0.87 -7.77 -8.45
CA TYR A 88 -1.99 -7.96 -9.37
C TYR A 88 -1.67 -8.86 -10.58
N GLU A 89 -0.56 -9.59 -10.54
CA GLU A 89 -0.12 -10.55 -11.57
C GLU A 89 -0.43 -10.14 -13.02
N ALA A 90 -1.00 -11.04 -13.81
CA ALA A 90 -1.27 -10.86 -15.24
C ALA A 90 -2.46 -9.92 -15.47
N GLU A 91 -3.33 -9.80 -14.47
CA GLU A 91 -4.57 -9.04 -14.52
C GLU A 91 -4.31 -7.54 -14.44
N GLY A 92 -3.31 -7.12 -13.66
CA GLY A 92 -3.12 -5.72 -13.30
C GLY A 92 -4.33 -5.17 -12.52
N SER A 93 -4.48 -3.85 -12.49
CA SER A 93 -5.64 -3.21 -11.85
C SER A 93 -6.11 -1.98 -12.63
N GLY A 94 -7.28 -2.13 -13.24
CA GLY A 94 -7.92 -1.09 -14.03
C GLY A 94 -7.02 -0.55 -15.14
N LYS A 95 -6.92 0.78 -15.25
CA LYS A 95 -6.02 1.47 -16.18
C LYS A 95 -4.75 2.00 -15.50
N THR A 96 -4.59 1.71 -14.21
CA THR A 96 -3.62 2.38 -13.34
C THR A 96 -2.41 1.50 -13.08
N ILE A 97 -2.63 0.19 -12.92
CA ILE A 97 -1.56 -0.78 -12.65
C ILE A 97 -1.51 -1.74 -13.84
N PRO A 98 -0.46 -1.65 -14.69
CA PRO A 98 -0.27 -2.60 -15.79
C PRO A 98 -0.06 -4.04 -15.31
N ALA A 99 -0.34 -5.00 -16.19
CA ALA A 99 -0.02 -6.40 -15.96
C ALA A 99 1.48 -6.59 -15.63
N TYR A 100 1.75 -7.52 -14.72
CA TYR A 100 3.06 -7.91 -14.23
C TYR A 100 3.89 -6.79 -13.60
N SER A 101 3.24 -5.71 -13.16
CA SER A 101 3.93 -4.58 -12.51
C SER A 101 4.33 -4.93 -11.08
N PRO A 102 5.61 -4.77 -10.70
CA PRO A 102 6.01 -4.76 -9.30
C PRO A 102 5.51 -3.48 -8.61
N LEU A 103 5.23 -3.59 -7.32
CA LEU A 103 4.73 -2.48 -6.51
C LEU A 103 5.68 -2.15 -5.37
N VAL A 104 5.73 -0.87 -5.02
CA VAL A 104 6.38 -0.38 -3.81
C VAL A 104 5.40 0.43 -2.97
N PHE A 105 5.42 0.17 -1.67
CA PHE A 105 4.65 0.92 -0.69
C PHE A 105 5.60 1.54 0.34
N TYR A 106 5.50 2.85 0.52
CA TYR A 106 6.04 3.52 1.69
C TYR A 106 4.97 3.49 2.76
N ILE A 107 5.30 3.00 3.95
CA ILE A 107 4.34 2.66 5.00
C ILE A 107 4.77 3.32 6.30
N ARG A 108 3.80 3.91 7.00
CA ARG A 108 3.93 4.35 8.39
C ARG A 108 2.74 3.86 9.19
N THR A 109 3.00 3.26 10.34
CA THR A 109 1.95 2.93 11.30
C THR A 109 1.79 4.03 12.35
N GLN A 110 0.57 4.22 12.84
CA GLN A 110 0.32 5.17 13.93
C GLN A 110 1.00 4.70 15.22
N GLU A 111 1.43 5.65 16.05
CA GLU A 111 1.77 5.39 17.45
C GLU A 111 0.56 4.84 18.24
N LYS A 112 0.83 4.20 19.39
CA LYS A 112 -0.22 3.60 20.22
C LYS A 112 -1.10 4.61 20.93
#